data_AF-A0A228HDN6-F1
#
_entry.id   AF-A0A228HDN6-F1
#
_cell.length_a   1.000
_cell.length_b   1.000
_cell.length_c   1.000
_cell.angle_alpha   90.00
_cell.angle_beta   90.00
_cell.angle_gamma   90.00
#
_symmetry.space_group_name_H-M   'P 1'
#
loop_
_entity.id
_entity.type
_entity.pdbx_description
1 polymer ?
#
loop_
_entity_poly.entity_id
_entity_poly.type
_entity_poly.pdbx_seq_one_letter_code
_entity_poly.pdbx_strand_id
1 'polypeptide(L)'
;MARQFADALPINHYADRLPGWSPRSNHCHEQVMLWLLLHPADQAVRGWMPECQLGHEVRFAAHSLVRTAAGQLIDVAFPAPAVERPFIEHPPAPGDFFALIHGDPPMHFIDVPDPDWS
;
A
#
# COMPACT_ATOMS: atom_id res chain seq x y z
N MET A 1 18.56 5.34 9.01
CA MET A 1 18.06 6.71 9.22
C MET A 1 16.55 6.69 9.06
N ALA A 2 15.83 7.42 9.91
CA ALA A 2 14.38 7.39 9.96
C ALA A 2 13.82 8.12 8.73
N ARG A 3 13.42 7.35 7.70
CA ARG A 3 12.77 7.84 6.49
C ARG A 3 11.42 8.48 6.84
N GLN A 4 11.41 9.77 7.13
CA GLN A 4 10.18 10.52 7.29
C GLN A 4 9.62 10.87 5.91
N PHE A 5 8.82 9.96 5.36
CA PHE A 5 7.83 10.38 4.36
C PHE A 5 6.76 11.13 5.15
N ALA A 6 6.72 12.47 5.02
CA ALA A 6 5.95 13.35 5.90
C ALA A 6 4.46 12.98 6.01
N ASP A 7 3.91 12.36 4.96
CA ASP A 7 2.51 11.94 4.87
C ASP A 7 2.32 10.41 4.96
N ALA A 8 3.34 9.67 5.40
CA ALA A 8 3.23 8.21 5.53
C ALA A 8 2.26 7.81 6.64
N LEU A 9 1.38 6.87 6.30
CA LEU A 9 0.44 6.25 7.20
C LEU A 9 1.01 4.92 7.74
N PRO A 10 0.86 4.64 9.05
CA PRO A 10 1.19 3.33 9.61
C PRO A 10 0.12 2.30 9.20
N ILE A 11 0.54 1.05 9.01
CA ILE A 11 -0.36 -0.08 8.81
C ILE A 11 -0.60 -0.74 10.18
N ASN A 12 -1.84 -0.77 10.64
CA ASN A 12 -2.21 -1.22 11.99
C ASN A 12 -2.25 -2.74 12.12
N HIS A 13 -2.76 -3.44 11.10
CA HIS A 13 -2.90 -4.89 11.10
C HIS A 13 -2.60 -5.48 9.72
N TYR A 14 -2.23 -6.76 9.71
CA TYR A 14 -1.81 -7.49 8.53
C TYR A 14 -2.57 -8.81 8.45
N ALA A 15 -2.58 -9.42 7.26
CA ALA A 15 -3.50 -10.49 6.92
C ALA A 15 -3.37 -11.73 7.83
N ASP A 16 -2.18 -12.02 8.35
CA ASP A 16 -1.90 -13.12 9.28
C ASP A 16 -2.51 -12.93 10.68
N ARG A 17 -2.98 -11.72 10.99
CA ARG A 17 -3.61 -11.36 12.27
C ARG A 17 -5.08 -11.00 12.14
N LEU A 18 -5.66 -11.11 10.95
CA LEU A 18 -7.07 -10.80 10.70
C LEU A 18 -7.94 -12.05 10.95
N PRO A 19 -8.83 -12.04 11.94
CA PRO A 19 -9.64 -13.21 12.27
C PRO A 19 -10.50 -13.69 11.11
N GLY A 20 -10.43 -14.99 10.79
CA GLY A 20 -11.26 -15.60 9.74
C GLY A 20 -10.86 -15.22 8.31
N TRP A 21 -9.77 -14.48 8.13
CA TRP A 21 -9.25 -14.09 6.83
C TRP A 21 -8.11 -15.00 6.39
N SER A 22 -8.18 -15.48 5.15
CA SER A 22 -7.13 -16.30 4.54
C SER A 22 -6.75 -15.69 3.19
N PRO A 23 -5.63 -14.95 3.12
CA PRO A 23 -5.32 -14.20 1.93
C PRO A 23 -4.81 -15.09 0.79
N ARG A 24 -5.09 -14.67 -0.45
CA ARG A 24 -4.31 -15.09 -1.61
C ARG A 24 -3.16 -14.11 -1.79
N SER A 25 -1.94 -14.56 -1.47
CA SER A 25 -0.73 -13.74 -1.55
C SER A 25 -0.56 -13.11 -2.94
N ASN A 26 0.00 -11.90 -3.00
CA ASN A 26 0.38 -11.17 -4.23
C ASN A 26 -0.76 -10.61 -5.10
N HIS A 27 -1.99 -10.55 -4.60
CA HIS A 27 -3.13 -9.95 -5.31
C HIS A 27 -3.77 -8.81 -4.51
N CYS A 28 -2.99 -7.80 -4.07
CA CYS A 28 -3.48 -6.81 -3.11
C CYS A 28 -4.73 -6.05 -3.56
N HIS A 29 -4.86 -5.71 -4.83
CA HIS A 29 -6.05 -5.04 -5.36
C HIS A 29 -7.30 -5.94 -5.26
N GLU A 30 -7.19 -7.21 -5.67
CA GLU A 30 -8.28 -8.20 -5.60
C GLU A 30 -8.64 -8.55 -4.16
N GLN A 31 -7.63 -8.74 -3.31
CA GLN A 31 -7.80 -9.05 -1.89
C GLN A 31 -8.56 -7.95 -1.15
N VAL A 32 -8.29 -6.68 -1.46
CA VAL A 32 -9.10 -5.56 -0.97
C VAL A 32 -10.54 -5.67 -1.45
N MET A 33 -10.78 -5.96 -2.74
CA MET A 33 -12.15 -6.12 -3.23
C MET A 33 -12.89 -7.26 -2.54
N LEU A 34 -12.24 -8.41 -2.35
CA LEU A 34 -12.82 -9.56 -1.62
C LEU A 34 -13.11 -9.22 -0.16
N TRP A 35 -12.23 -8.46 0.51
CA TRP A 35 -12.48 -7.99 1.86
C TRP A 35 -13.73 -7.10 1.93
N LEU A 36 -13.87 -6.15 1.02
CA LEU A 36 -14.97 -5.19 0.99
C LEU A 36 -16.33 -5.84 0.70
N LEU A 37 -16.35 -6.99 0.01
CA LEU A 37 -17.58 -7.79 -0.15
C LEU A 37 -18.11 -8.32 1.19
N LEU A 38 -17.21 -8.60 2.14
CA LEU A 38 -17.56 -9.10 3.47
C LEU A 38 -17.73 -7.97 4.49
N HIS A 39 -17.07 -6.83 4.27
CA HIS A 39 -17.04 -5.68 5.18
C HIS A 39 -17.41 -4.38 4.42
N PRO A 40 -18.69 -4.20 4.04
CA PRO A 40 -19.11 -3.13 3.15
C PRO A 40 -19.02 -1.71 3.75
N ALA A 41 -18.77 -1.58 5.05
CA ALA A 41 -18.55 -0.30 5.72
C ALA A 41 -17.09 0.18 5.63
N ASP A 42 -16.18 -0.70 5.23
CA ASP A 42 -14.77 -0.38 5.04
C ASP A 42 -14.53 0.22 3.65
N GLN A 43 -13.33 0.77 3.42
CA GLN A 43 -12.98 1.46 2.18
C GLN A 43 -11.65 0.98 1.61
N ALA A 44 -11.55 0.93 0.30
CA ALA A 44 -10.28 0.71 -0.38
C ALA A 44 -9.39 1.95 -0.26
N VAL A 45 -8.11 1.74 0.08
CA VAL A 45 -7.07 2.76 0.00
C VAL A 45 -6.01 2.30 -1.00
N ARG A 46 -5.58 3.20 -1.88
CA ARG A 46 -4.61 2.95 -2.95
C ARG A 46 -3.40 3.83 -2.74
N GLY A 47 -2.21 3.34 -3.04
CA GLY A 47 -0.99 4.08 -2.74
C GLY A 47 0.28 3.29 -3.02
N TRP A 48 1.32 3.63 -2.27
CA TRP A 48 2.69 3.26 -2.56
C TRP A 48 3.39 2.78 -1.29
N MET A 49 4.15 1.69 -1.39
CA MET A 49 4.98 1.17 -0.30
C MET A 49 6.42 0.99 -0.74
N PRO A 50 7.41 1.28 0.12
CA PRO A 50 8.81 1.07 -0.21
C PRO A 50 9.09 -0.43 -0.40
N GLU A 51 9.71 -0.77 -1.54
CA GLU A 51 10.10 -2.13 -1.89
C GLU A 51 11.60 -2.34 -1.64
N CYS A 52 12.45 -1.51 -2.24
CA CYS A 52 13.90 -1.63 -2.13
C CYS A 52 14.62 -0.28 -2.33
N GLN A 53 15.90 -0.24 -1.96
CA GLN A 53 16.81 0.85 -2.31
C GLN A 53 17.51 0.54 -3.62
N LEU A 54 17.55 1.49 -4.55
CA LEU A 54 18.24 1.42 -5.83
C LEU A 54 19.26 2.56 -5.91
N GLY A 55 20.48 2.30 -5.43
CA GLY A 55 21.50 3.35 -5.35
C GLY A 55 21.03 4.51 -4.46
N HIS A 56 20.84 5.68 -5.05
CA HIS A 56 20.41 6.90 -4.37
C HIS A 56 18.88 7.11 -4.42
N GLU A 57 18.12 6.11 -4.88
CA GLU A 57 16.66 6.16 -5.00
C GLU A 57 16.01 5.09 -4.14
N VAL A 58 14.78 5.35 -3.70
CA VAL A 58 13.88 4.35 -3.12
C VAL A 58 12.85 3.96 -4.17
N ARG A 59 12.75 2.67 -4.47
CA ARG A 59 11.65 2.12 -5.28
C ARG A 59 10.43 1.89 -4.41
N PHE A 60 9.29 2.41 -4.86
CA PHE A 60 7.99 2.11 -4.28
C PHE A 60 7.17 1.25 -5.22
N ALA A 61 6.50 0.25 -4.66
CA ALA A 61 5.53 -0.58 -5.36
C ALA A 61 4.11 -0.06 -5.12
N ALA A 62 3.30 -0.11 -6.17
CA ALA A 62 1.85 0.11 -6.09
C ALA A 62 1.24 -0.88 -5.10
N HIS A 63 0.41 -0.37 -4.18
CA HIS A 63 -0.17 -1.17 -3.12
C HIS A 63 -1.60 -0.77 -2.78
N SER A 64 -2.32 -1.73 -2.21
CA SER A 64 -3.74 -1.62 -1.89
C SER A 64 -4.00 -2.11 -0.48
N LEU A 65 -4.61 -1.25 0.31
CA LEU A 65 -4.98 -1.50 1.69
C LEU A 65 -6.48 -1.30 1.91
N VAL A 66 -6.95 -1.61 3.11
CA VAL A 66 -8.30 -1.29 3.58
C VAL A 66 -8.22 -0.27 4.69
N ARG A 67 -9.04 0.77 4.62
CA ARG A 67 -9.36 1.63 5.76
C ARG A 67 -10.66 1.13 6.37
N THR A 68 -10.59 0.64 7.61
CA THR A 68 -11.77 0.13 8.31
C THR A 68 -12.74 1.26 8.64
N ALA A 69 -13.99 0.95 8.92
CA ALA A 69 -14.98 1.92 9.40
C ALA A 69 -14.53 2.66 10.69
N ALA A 70 -13.62 2.05 11.46
CA ALA A 70 -12.99 2.68 12.65
C ALA A 70 -11.78 3.57 12.30
N GLY A 71 -11.44 3.71 11.01
CA GLY A 71 -10.34 4.54 10.51
C GLY A 71 -8.97 3.86 10.50
N GLN A 72 -8.86 2.60 10.93
CA GLN A 72 -7.60 1.86 10.94
C GLN A 72 -7.20 1.44 9.53
N LEU A 73 -5.91 1.46 9.22
CA LEU A 73 -5.38 1.00 7.94
C LEU A 73 -4.86 -0.43 8.10
N ILE A 74 -5.36 -1.38 7.31
CA ILE A 74 -4.98 -2.79 7.40
C ILE A 74 -4.53 -3.33 6.03
N ASP A 75 -3.54 -4.22 6.05
CA ASP A 75 -3.12 -4.99 4.88
C ASP A 75 -3.81 -6.35 4.89
N VAL A 76 -4.72 -6.55 3.96
CA VAL A 76 -5.50 -7.78 3.79
C VAL A 76 -4.86 -8.75 2.79
N ALA A 77 -3.70 -8.39 2.23
CA ALA A 77 -3.06 -9.16 1.17
C ALA A 77 -1.77 -9.85 1.65
N PHE A 78 -1.06 -9.22 2.59
CA PHE A 78 0.24 -9.68 3.05
C PHE A 78 0.31 -9.87 4.57
N PRO A 79 1.13 -10.82 5.05
CA PRO A 79 1.44 -10.94 6.47
C PRO A 79 2.28 -9.75 6.94
N ALA A 80 2.37 -9.60 8.26
CA ALA A 80 3.22 -8.58 8.87
C ALA A 80 4.68 -8.71 8.37
N PRO A 81 5.30 -7.62 7.88
CA PRO A 81 6.69 -7.66 7.46
C PRO A 81 7.61 -7.74 8.68
N ALA A 82 8.83 -8.26 8.47
CA ALA A 82 9.87 -8.28 9.51
C ALA A 82 10.28 -6.86 9.97
N VAL A 83 10.13 -5.87 9.09
CA VAL A 83 10.37 -4.45 9.34
C VAL A 83 9.14 -3.68 8.89
N GLU A 84 8.61 -2.83 9.75
CA GLU A 84 7.46 -1.98 9.41
C GLU A 84 7.78 -1.08 8.22
N ARG A 85 6.85 -1.02 7.28
CA ARG A 85 6.98 -0.24 6.05
C ARG A 85 5.88 0.82 6.03
N PRO A 86 6.24 2.11 5.88
CA PRO A 86 5.25 3.16 5.73
C PRO A 86 4.43 2.97 4.45
N PHE A 87 3.19 3.45 4.47
CA PHE A 87 2.34 3.52 3.28
C PHE A 87 2.06 4.98 2.91
N ILE A 88 2.22 5.33 1.65
CA ILE A 88 1.90 6.68 1.14
C ILE A 88 0.62 6.56 0.32
N GLU A 89 -0.46 7.17 0.78
CA GLU A 89 -1.75 7.17 0.08
C GLU A 89 -1.64 7.94 -1.23
N HIS A 90 -2.13 7.35 -2.33
CA HIS A 90 -2.22 8.04 -3.61
C HIS A 90 -3.30 9.12 -3.52
N PRO A 91 -2.97 10.40 -3.77
CA PRO A 91 -3.93 11.47 -3.62
C PRO A 91 -5.11 11.31 -4.59
N PRO A 92 -6.34 11.73 -4.20
CA PRO A 92 -7.52 11.60 -5.05
C PRO A 92 -7.51 12.51 -6.30
N ALA A 93 -6.68 13.55 -6.29
CA ALA A 93 -6.72 14.64 -7.27
C ALA A 93 -5.85 14.44 -8.54
N PRO A 94 -4.63 13.89 -8.49
CA PRO A 94 -3.86 13.62 -9.70
C PRO A 94 -4.12 12.19 -10.22
N GLY A 95 -5.04 12.09 -11.19
CA GLY A 95 -5.27 10.87 -11.97
C GLY A 95 -5.83 9.67 -11.20
N ASP A 96 -6.54 8.80 -11.90
CA ASP A 96 -6.98 7.53 -11.33
C ASP A 96 -5.77 6.61 -11.13
N PHE A 97 -5.59 6.11 -9.90
CA PHE A 97 -4.54 5.16 -9.56
C PHE A 97 -4.55 3.93 -10.47
N PHE A 98 -5.74 3.42 -10.82
CA PHE A 98 -5.84 2.26 -11.71
C PHE A 98 -5.46 2.59 -13.15
N ALA A 99 -5.77 3.79 -13.63
CA ALA A 99 -5.30 4.26 -14.93
C ALA A 99 -3.76 4.34 -14.98
N LEU A 100 -3.11 4.63 -13.86
CA LEU A 100 -1.64 4.67 -13.76
C LEU A 100 -1.02 3.28 -13.80
N ILE A 101 -1.53 2.32 -13.00
CA ILE A 101 -0.94 0.98 -12.92
C ILE A 101 -1.36 0.05 -14.07
N HIS A 102 -2.44 0.37 -14.79
CA HIS A 102 -2.91 -0.38 -15.97
C HIS A 102 -2.73 0.38 -17.29
N GLY A 103 -2.12 1.57 -17.25
CA GLY A 103 -1.83 2.37 -18.43
C GLY A 103 -0.79 1.72 -19.35
N ASP A 104 -0.43 2.43 -20.42
CA ASP A 104 0.61 2.02 -21.35
C ASP A 104 1.73 3.08 -21.41
N PRO A 105 2.94 2.80 -20.89
CA PRO A 105 3.33 1.57 -20.18
C PRO A 105 2.74 1.50 -18.76
N PRO A 106 2.49 0.30 -18.21
CA PRO A 106 1.95 0.15 -16.86
C PRO A 106 3.01 0.54 -15.81
N MET A 107 2.61 1.38 -14.85
CA MET A 107 3.51 1.87 -13.81
C MET A 107 3.22 1.20 -12.46
N HIS A 108 3.72 -0.02 -12.29
CA HIS A 108 3.63 -0.75 -11.00
C HIS A 108 4.61 -0.25 -9.94
N PHE A 109 5.62 0.51 -10.35
CA PHE A 109 6.65 1.05 -9.48
C PHE A 109 6.92 2.52 -9.80
N ILE A 110 7.32 3.27 -8.78
CA ILE A 110 7.89 4.60 -8.91
C ILE A 110 9.22 4.65 -8.17
N ASP A 111 10.23 5.25 -8.80
CA ASP A 111 11.54 5.47 -8.20
C ASP A 111 11.61 6.94 -7.75
N VAL A 112 11.91 7.15 -6.47
CA VAL A 112 11.97 8.49 -5.86
C VAL A 112 13.37 8.71 -5.30
N PRO A 113 14.04 9.83 -5.62
CA PRO A 113 15.32 10.17 -5.03
C PRO A 113 15.25 10.16 -3.49
N ASP A 114 16.25 9.55 -2.86
CA ASP A 114 16.39 9.58 -1.40
C ASP A 114 16.88 10.98 -1.00
N PRO A 115 16.06 11.80 -0.30
CA PRO A 115 16.40 13.19 0.00
C PRO A 115 17.66 13.31 0.88
N ASP A 116 18.02 12.26 1.61
CA ASP A 116 19.21 12.22 2.48
C ASP A 116 20.53 12.06 1.69
N TRP A 117 20.47 11.95 0.36
CA TRP A 117 21.65 11.84 -0.52
C TRP A 117 21.98 13.11 -1.31
N SER A 118 21.35 14.24 -0.97
CA SER A 118 21.58 15.57 -1.57
C SER A 118 22.57 16.41 -0.77
#